data_AF-A0ABD2SW63-F1
#
_entry.id   AF-A0ABD2SW63-F1
#
_cell.length_a   1.000
_cell.length_b   1.000
_cell.length_c   1.000
_cell.angle_alpha   90.00
_cell.angle_beta   90.00
_cell.angle_gamma   90.00
#
_symmetry.space_group_name_H-M   'P 1'
#
loop_
_entity.id
_entity.type
_entity.pdbx_description
1 polymer ?
#
loop_
_entity_poly.entity_id
_entity_poly.type
_entity_poly.pdbx_seq_one_letter_code
_entity_poly.pdbx_strand_id
1 'polypeptide(L)'
;MKEKEAMLFLGFLGKAVLMMTVISIFGWNGVKGHRVLLDTDMGTDDIFALLYLLKLNPSQIDLQAVTISTNAWSDAGHAVNQVYDILYMMGRDDIAVGVGGEGGILPDSTILPNVGGYLPMIDQGNGTAGYCRYRQTIPVGHGGRLDIDSNYGFRKSFLPQGMRTYSPLRQPTAQKVMIETISAGPTVVFLIGSLTNFALFLLSNPHLKKNVEHIYIMGGGIRSKNPKGCCPDNASPSCQPQQCGDHGNLFTDFSSNPYAEFNIFMDPFAAYQVIYSDIPITIVPLDATNTILVNKNFLETFEKNQHTYEAQYCFKSLKIIRDTWFDDQFYRSYFMWDSFMSGISASIMRKQHNHQGENEFAEMEYINVTVVTSNKPYGVSDGSNPFFDGSKTPRFNLERNGVHSGHVQTRLRDPFCIVKNGRGRCQDGYTKGVNKPGGVPVLVAVRAKPNRNASSILDREFSVSFLDVLNQAEHTGRFNFTTQFPYYREAFYKPDLRGKNFGKNLVFDMDMSAGDFLSLFYLLKLPVEDINLKAIIVSPTGWANAATIDCVYDLLHMMGRDDIPVGLGDGFAMNQSDTVFSAVGDCRYSKVIPQGSGGYLDSDTLYGLARSLPRSPRRIY
;
A
#
# COMPACT_ATOMS: atom_id res chain seq x y z
N MET A 1 -51.68 27.10 -41.70
CA MET A 1 -51.16 26.65 -40.39
C MET A 1 -49.85 25.88 -40.50
N LYS A 2 -49.68 24.97 -41.47
CA LYS A 2 -48.45 24.14 -41.57
C LYS A 2 -47.15 24.89 -41.94
N GLU A 3 -47.21 26.02 -42.66
CA GLU A 3 -46.00 26.79 -42.99
C GLU A 3 -45.47 27.67 -41.84
N LYS A 4 -46.36 28.17 -40.96
CA LYS A 4 -45.94 28.99 -39.81
C LYS A 4 -45.25 28.16 -38.72
N GLU A 5 -45.63 26.89 -38.57
CA GLU A 5 -44.97 25.98 -37.62
C GLU A 5 -43.59 25.53 -38.12
N ALA A 6 -43.43 25.28 -39.42
CA ALA A 6 -42.13 24.93 -40.00
C ALA A 6 -41.11 26.07 -39.87
N MET A 7 -41.54 27.33 -40.04
CA MET A 7 -40.69 28.50 -39.86
C MET A 7 -40.29 28.73 -38.40
N LEU A 8 -41.18 28.45 -37.44
CA LEU A 8 -40.85 28.50 -36.01
C LEU A 8 -39.84 27.43 -35.62
N PHE A 9 -39.96 26.22 -36.16
CA PHE A 9 -39.06 25.10 -35.87
C PHE A 9 -37.65 25.32 -36.43
N LEU A 10 -37.54 25.86 -37.65
CA LEU A 10 -36.26 26.26 -38.25
C LEU A 10 -35.59 27.41 -37.48
N GLY A 11 -36.36 28.37 -36.96
CA GLY A 11 -35.86 29.43 -36.09
C GLY A 11 -35.33 28.92 -34.75
N PHE A 12 -35.96 27.88 -34.19
CA PHE A 12 -35.52 27.22 -32.95
C PHE A 12 -34.25 26.40 -33.16
N LEU A 13 -34.16 25.64 -34.26
CA LEU A 13 -32.95 24.91 -34.63
C LEU A 13 -31.77 25.84 -34.90
N GLY A 14 -32.00 26.95 -35.62
CA GLY A 14 -30.96 27.95 -35.89
C GLY A 14 -30.42 28.61 -34.63
N LYS A 15 -31.28 28.91 -33.64
CA LYS A 15 -30.85 29.45 -32.33
C LYS A 15 -30.16 28.41 -31.47
N ALA A 16 -30.60 27.15 -31.49
CA ALA A 16 -29.94 26.07 -30.75
C ALA A 16 -28.56 25.73 -31.32
N VAL A 17 -28.41 25.72 -32.65
CA VAL A 17 -27.13 25.51 -33.33
C VAL A 17 -26.20 26.71 -33.07
N LEU A 18 -26.70 27.94 -33.13
CA LEU A 18 -25.92 29.14 -32.80
C LEU A 18 -25.50 29.17 -31.32
N MET A 19 -26.36 28.74 -30.39
CA MET A 19 -26.02 28.64 -28.97
C MET A 19 -24.99 27.53 -28.72
N MET A 20 -25.08 26.40 -29.41
CA MET A 20 -24.07 25.33 -29.38
C MET A 20 -22.74 25.78 -30.00
N THR A 21 -22.75 26.55 -31.09
CA THR A 21 -21.51 27.09 -31.67
C THR A 21 -20.92 28.23 -30.83
N VAL A 22 -21.75 29.04 -30.16
CA VAL A 22 -21.27 30.06 -29.21
C VAL A 22 -20.68 29.40 -27.94
N ILE A 23 -21.25 28.28 -27.46
CA ILE A 23 -20.62 27.46 -26.40
C ILE A 23 -19.33 26.79 -26.88
N SER A 24 -19.20 26.51 -28.18
CA SER A 24 -17.97 25.97 -28.79
C SER A 24 -16.89 27.04 -29.03
N ILE A 25 -17.30 28.29 -29.29
CA ILE A 25 -16.40 29.43 -29.58
C ILE A 25 -15.99 30.15 -28.28
N PHE A 26 -16.84 30.17 -27.26
CA PHE A 26 -16.41 30.36 -25.88
C PHE A 26 -15.93 29.03 -25.33
N GLY A 27 -14.83 28.54 -25.91
CA GLY A 27 -14.02 27.50 -25.30
C GLY A 27 -13.85 27.86 -23.83
N TRP A 28 -14.36 26.98 -22.98
CA TRP A 28 -14.20 27.05 -21.54
C TRP A 28 -12.70 26.93 -21.27
N ASN A 29 -11.98 28.06 -21.35
CA ASN A 29 -10.63 28.22 -20.83
C ASN A 29 -10.67 28.26 -19.29
N GLY A 30 -11.45 27.37 -18.70
CA GLY A 30 -11.25 26.96 -17.32
C GLY A 30 -10.08 26.00 -17.35
N VAL A 31 -9.00 26.34 -16.65
CA VAL A 31 -7.88 25.42 -16.41
C VAL A 31 -8.49 24.12 -15.89
N LYS A 32 -8.46 23.06 -16.72
CA LYS A 32 -8.97 21.75 -16.32
C LYS A 32 -8.00 21.23 -15.26
N GLY A 33 -8.52 20.78 -14.11
CA GLY A 33 -7.72 20.26 -13.02
C GLY A 33 -6.83 19.09 -13.44
N HIS A 34 -5.79 18.83 -12.64
CA HIS A 34 -4.86 17.71 -12.87
C HIS A 34 -5.57 16.39 -12.58
N ARG A 35 -5.54 15.48 -13.56
CA ARG A 35 -6.02 14.10 -13.38
C ARG A 35 -4.96 13.32 -12.64
N VAL A 36 -5.31 12.73 -11.51
CA VAL A 36 -4.36 11.99 -10.67
C VAL A 36 -4.69 10.50 -10.65
N LEU A 37 -3.66 9.68 -10.82
CA LEU A 37 -3.65 8.26 -10.50
C LEU A 37 -2.73 8.04 -9.29
N LEU A 38 -3.23 7.34 -8.27
CA LEU A 38 -2.50 7.00 -7.06
C LEU A 38 -2.15 5.51 -7.06
N ASP A 39 -0.87 5.14 -7.01
CA ASP A 39 -0.40 3.78 -6.75
C ASP A 39 0.14 3.69 -5.32
N THR A 40 -0.44 2.79 -4.51
CA THR A 40 -0.31 2.75 -3.05
C THR A 40 -0.19 1.32 -2.55
N ASP A 41 0.42 1.11 -1.39
CA ASP A 41 0.41 -0.18 -0.70
C ASP A 41 -0.52 -0.23 0.52
N MET A 42 -1.33 0.81 0.69
CA MET A 42 -2.44 0.87 1.65
C MET A 42 -2.01 0.66 3.10
N GLY A 43 -0.84 1.16 3.48
CA GLY A 43 -0.47 1.41 4.88
C GLY A 43 -1.29 2.53 5.51
N THR A 44 -1.04 2.80 6.79
CA THR A 44 -1.78 3.84 7.52
C THR A 44 -1.47 5.24 7.00
N ASP A 45 -0.20 5.50 6.69
CA ASP A 45 0.27 6.72 6.05
C ASP A 45 -0.26 6.89 4.62
N ASP A 46 -0.43 5.81 3.85
CA ASP A 46 -1.12 5.87 2.56
C ASP A 46 -2.57 6.31 2.69
N ILE A 47 -3.29 5.82 3.70
CA ILE A 47 -4.68 6.22 3.92
C ILE A 47 -4.76 7.71 4.25
N PHE A 48 -3.76 8.25 4.97
CA PHE A 48 -3.69 9.69 5.21
C PHE A 48 -3.49 10.45 3.91
N ALA A 49 -2.64 9.94 3.00
CA ALA A 49 -2.47 10.50 1.66
C ALA A 49 -3.76 10.45 0.83
N LEU A 50 -4.43 9.29 0.77
CA LEU A 50 -5.68 9.07 0.06
C LEU A 50 -6.78 10.01 0.57
N LEU A 51 -7.01 10.05 1.88
CA LEU A 51 -8.03 10.91 2.48
C LEU A 51 -7.69 12.39 2.29
N TYR A 52 -6.42 12.78 2.41
CA TYR A 52 -5.99 14.14 2.09
C TYR A 52 -6.33 14.51 0.64
N LEU A 53 -6.03 13.64 -0.34
CA LEU A 53 -6.35 13.85 -1.75
C LEU A 53 -7.86 13.95 -2.01
N LEU A 54 -8.66 13.10 -1.38
CA LEU A 54 -10.13 13.11 -1.50
C LEU A 54 -10.76 14.39 -0.92
N LYS A 55 -10.06 15.09 -0.02
CA LYS A 55 -10.48 16.38 0.55
C LYS A 55 -10.08 17.58 -0.32
N LEU A 56 -9.15 17.43 -1.26
CA LEU A 56 -8.77 18.51 -2.15
C LEU A 56 -9.88 18.79 -3.16
N ASN A 57 -9.94 20.04 -3.62
CA ASN A 57 -10.92 20.46 -4.62
C ASN A 57 -10.73 19.70 -5.95
N PRO A 58 -11.72 18.88 -6.39
CA PRO A 58 -11.63 18.08 -7.61
C PRO A 58 -11.48 18.91 -8.88
N SER A 59 -11.88 20.18 -8.88
CA SER A 59 -11.66 21.07 -10.03
C SER A 59 -10.19 21.40 -10.28
N GLN A 60 -9.31 21.20 -9.28
CA GLN A 60 -7.87 21.43 -9.37
C GLN A 60 -7.08 20.13 -9.39
N ILE A 61 -7.47 19.16 -8.55
CA ILE A 61 -6.78 17.88 -8.37
C ILE A 61 -7.87 16.81 -8.33
N ASP A 62 -8.03 16.11 -9.45
CA ASP A 62 -9.09 15.13 -9.65
C ASP A 62 -8.50 13.72 -9.56
N LEU A 63 -8.68 13.06 -8.41
CA LEU A 63 -8.31 11.66 -8.25
C LEU A 63 -9.24 10.78 -9.09
N GLN A 64 -8.68 10.11 -10.11
CA GLN A 64 -9.42 9.29 -11.07
C GLN A 64 -9.33 7.80 -10.75
N ALA A 65 -8.18 7.37 -10.24
CA ALA A 65 -7.88 5.97 -10.03
C ALA A 65 -6.95 5.76 -8.84
N VAL A 66 -7.13 4.63 -8.17
CA VAL A 66 -6.25 4.08 -7.14
C VAL A 66 -5.80 2.70 -7.59
N THR A 67 -4.50 2.44 -7.60
CA THR A 67 -3.93 1.11 -7.83
C THR A 67 -3.17 0.64 -6.61
N ILE A 68 -3.24 -0.65 -6.31
CA ILE A 68 -2.66 -1.23 -5.10
C ILE A 68 -1.45 -2.07 -5.47
N SER A 69 -0.29 -1.77 -4.90
CA SER A 69 0.87 -2.65 -4.90
C SER A 69 0.79 -3.62 -3.73
N THR A 70 0.85 -4.91 -4.02
CA THR A 70 0.61 -6.00 -3.06
C THR A 70 1.92 -6.62 -2.54
N ASN A 71 3.04 -6.10 -3.01
CA ASN A 71 4.43 -6.39 -2.70
C ASN A 71 4.91 -5.34 -1.71
N ALA A 72 4.18 -5.21 -0.60
CA ALA A 72 4.36 -4.20 0.42
C ALA A 72 3.45 -4.53 1.64
N TRP A 73 3.12 -3.54 2.49
CA TRP A 73 2.59 -3.72 3.84
C TRP A 73 1.26 -4.46 3.93
N SER A 74 0.31 -4.14 3.05
CA SER A 74 -1.06 -4.63 3.19
C SER A 74 -1.37 -5.88 2.37
N ASP A 75 -2.32 -6.67 2.87
CA ASP A 75 -2.90 -7.77 2.10
C ASP A 75 -3.81 -7.22 1.00
N ALA A 76 -3.65 -7.75 -0.21
CA ALA A 76 -4.23 -7.22 -1.43
C ALA A 76 -5.77 -7.11 -1.37
N GLY A 77 -6.45 -8.13 -0.85
CA GLY A 77 -7.91 -8.12 -0.80
C GLY A 77 -8.44 -7.25 0.34
N HIS A 78 -7.62 -7.02 1.38
CA HIS A 78 -8.00 -6.19 2.51
C HIS A 78 -7.95 -4.74 2.06
N ALA A 79 -6.79 -4.37 1.51
CA ALA A 79 -6.52 -3.09 0.88
C ALA A 79 -7.62 -2.71 -0.11
N VAL A 80 -8.02 -3.60 -1.04
CA VAL A 80 -9.10 -3.31 -2.00
C VAL A 80 -10.42 -2.99 -1.29
N ASN A 81 -10.83 -3.84 -0.35
CA ASN A 81 -12.10 -3.64 0.35
C ASN A 81 -12.06 -2.39 1.24
N GLN A 82 -10.91 -2.03 1.78
CA GLN A 82 -10.69 -0.81 2.54
C GLN A 82 -10.81 0.43 1.66
N VAL A 83 -10.17 0.45 0.49
CA VAL A 83 -10.32 1.54 -0.48
C VAL A 83 -11.77 1.69 -0.87
N TYR A 84 -12.49 0.60 -1.18
CA TYR A 84 -13.92 0.68 -1.50
C TYR A 84 -14.77 1.30 -0.38
N ASP A 85 -14.50 0.97 0.87
CA ASP A 85 -15.26 1.53 2.00
C ASP A 85 -14.91 3.00 2.25
N ILE A 86 -13.64 3.38 2.08
CA ILE A 86 -13.21 4.79 2.12
C ILE A 86 -13.88 5.57 0.99
N LEU A 87 -13.84 5.07 -0.24
CA LEU A 87 -14.47 5.71 -1.39
C LEU A 87 -15.98 5.84 -1.22
N TYR A 88 -16.64 4.80 -0.70
CA TYR A 88 -18.06 4.86 -0.36
C TYR A 88 -18.35 5.92 0.70
N MET A 89 -17.56 5.96 1.79
CA MET A 89 -17.65 7.00 2.82
C MET A 89 -17.51 8.40 2.20
N MET A 90 -16.54 8.60 1.33
CA MET A 90 -16.27 9.90 0.70
C MET A 90 -17.22 10.22 -0.46
N GLY A 91 -18.16 9.32 -0.80
CA GLY A 91 -19.08 9.49 -1.93
C GLY A 91 -18.37 9.50 -3.29
N ARG A 92 -17.25 8.78 -3.40
CA ARG A 92 -16.34 8.72 -4.56
C ARG A 92 -16.23 7.32 -5.16
N ASP A 93 -17.35 6.61 -5.23
CA ASP A 93 -17.43 5.30 -5.90
C ASP A 93 -17.16 5.36 -7.41
N ASP A 94 -17.09 6.57 -8.00
CA ASP A 94 -16.65 6.83 -9.37
C ASP A 94 -15.16 6.50 -9.60
N ILE A 95 -14.34 6.49 -8.54
CA ILE A 95 -12.91 6.24 -8.65
C ILE A 95 -12.65 4.76 -8.95
N ALA A 96 -11.89 4.52 -10.03
CA ALA A 96 -11.46 3.18 -10.43
C ALA A 96 -10.43 2.62 -9.42
N VAL A 97 -10.54 1.33 -9.10
CA VAL A 97 -9.59 0.67 -8.19
C VAL A 97 -9.01 -0.57 -8.86
N GLY A 98 -7.69 -0.63 -8.97
CA GLY A 98 -6.95 -1.76 -9.52
C GLY A 98 -6.07 -2.41 -8.45
N VAL A 99 -5.93 -3.72 -8.47
CA VAL A 99 -4.98 -4.44 -7.60
C VAL A 99 -3.83 -5.00 -8.42
N GLY A 100 -2.63 -5.07 -7.86
CA GLY A 100 -1.46 -5.70 -8.49
C GLY A 100 -1.85 -6.94 -9.28
N GLY A 101 -1.40 -7.00 -10.53
CA GLY A 101 -1.75 -8.10 -11.42
C GLY A 101 -0.96 -9.38 -11.14
N GLU A 102 -1.51 -10.51 -11.54
CA GLU A 102 -0.97 -11.84 -11.22
C GLU A 102 -0.48 -12.60 -12.46
N GLY A 103 -0.44 -11.89 -13.60
CA GLY A 103 0.32 -12.31 -14.76
C GLY A 103 1.81 -12.52 -14.43
N GLY A 104 2.50 -13.27 -15.29
CA GLY A 104 3.91 -13.55 -15.14
C GLY A 104 4.81 -12.74 -16.06
N ILE A 105 6.11 -12.84 -15.81
CA ILE A 105 7.16 -12.45 -16.75
C ILE A 105 7.83 -13.74 -17.23
N LEU A 106 7.71 -14.01 -18.52
CA LEU A 106 8.30 -15.21 -19.13
C LEU A 106 9.85 -15.15 -19.05
N PRO A 107 10.55 -16.29 -19.16
CA PRO A 107 12.02 -16.30 -19.15
C PRO A 107 12.67 -15.42 -20.22
N ASP A 108 12.00 -15.21 -21.36
CA ASP A 108 12.43 -14.31 -22.43
C ASP A 108 12.08 -12.83 -22.18
N SER A 109 11.60 -12.51 -20.97
CA SER A 109 11.17 -11.17 -20.52
C SER A 109 9.89 -10.66 -21.15
N THR A 110 9.13 -11.52 -21.85
CA THR A 110 7.77 -11.17 -22.27
C THR A 110 6.90 -10.95 -21.03
N ILE A 111 6.41 -9.73 -20.88
CA ILE A 111 5.48 -9.35 -19.83
C ILE A 111 4.08 -9.80 -20.24
N LEU A 112 3.47 -10.70 -19.46
CA LEU A 112 2.12 -11.18 -19.73
C LEU A 112 1.07 -10.12 -19.34
N PRO A 113 -0.14 -10.15 -19.93
CA PRO A 113 -1.22 -9.27 -19.53
C PRO A 113 -1.53 -9.39 -18.03
N ASN A 114 -2.01 -8.30 -17.43
CA ASN A 114 -2.47 -8.29 -16.04
C ASN A 114 -1.39 -8.73 -15.04
N VAL A 115 -0.12 -8.42 -15.26
CA VAL A 115 0.99 -8.59 -14.29
C VAL A 115 1.04 -7.42 -13.31
N GLY A 116 1.59 -7.56 -12.11
CA GLY A 116 1.85 -6.39 -11.27
C GLY A 116 1.94 -6.63 -9.78
N GLY A 117 2.92 -5.97 -9.16
CA GLY A 117 2.81 -5.56 -7.77
C GLY A 117 2.76 -6.66 -6.72
N TYR A 118 2.72 -7.96 -7.02
CA TYR A 118 2.75 -9.05 -6.02
C TYR A 118 4.15 -9.46 -5.59
N LEU A 119 5.10 -9.29 -6.49
CA LEU A 119 6.50 -9.54 -6.28
C LEU A 119 7.35 -8.53 -7.04
N PRO A 120 8.59 -8.30 -6.60
CA PRO A 120 9.53 -7.55 -7.39
C PRO A 120 9.74 -8.22 -8.76
N MET A 121 9.99 -7.42 -9.80
CA MET A 121 10.22 -7.91 -11.16
C MET A 121 11.30 -9.00 -11.24
N ILE A 122 12.29 -8.94 -10.34
CA ILE A 122 13.40 -9.91 -10.28
C ILE A 122 12.97 -11.32 -9.84
N ASP A 123 11.87 -11.44 -9.10
CA ASP A 123 11.35 -12.71 -8.59
C ASP A 123 10.17 -13.26 -9.43
N GLN A 124 9.72 -12.54 -10.46
CA GLN A 124 8.59 -12.97 -11.30
C GLN A 124 9.01 -14.02 -12.35
N GLY A 125 8.14 -15.00 -12.58
CA GLY A 125 8.28 -16.06 -13.59
C GLY A 125 7.00 -16.21 -14.39
N ASN A 126 6.66 -17.42 -14.87
CA ASN A 126 5.37 -17.67 -15.56
C ASN A 126 4.11 -17.41 -14.68
N GLY A 127 4.32 -17.07 -13.40
CA GLY A 127 3.37 -16.49 -12.46
C GLY A 127 4.12 -15.74 -11.35
N THR A 128 3.42 -15.29 -10.31
CA THR A 128 3.92 -14.49 -9.18
C THR A 128 4.32 -15.34 -7.96
N ALA A 129 4.67 -16.62 -8.16
CA ALA A 129 5.16 -17.56 -7.13
C ALA A 129 6.69 -17.48 -6.88
N GLY A 130 7.22 -16.29 -6.69
CA GLY A 130 8.65 -16.03 -6.47
C GLY A 130 9.12 -16.18 -5.02
N TYR A 131 10.38 -15.82 -4.76
CA TYR A 131 11.09 -16.10 -3.49
C TYR A 131 10.81 -15.10 -2.35
N CYS A 132 9.95 -14.10 -2.60
CA CYS A 132 9.56 -13.04 -1.67
C CYS A 132 10.75 -12.30 -1.02
N ARG A 133 11.93 -12.28 -1.64
CA ARG A 133 13.19 -11.97 -0.96
C ARG A 133 13.19 -10.60 -0.28
N TYR A 134 12.68 -9.58 -0.97
CA TYR A 134 12.60 -8.22 -0.43
C TYR A 134 11.39 -8.07 0.51
N ARG A 135 10.30 -8.78 0.25
CA ARG A 135 9.11 -8.80 1.13
C ARG A 135 9.39 -9.35 2.53
N GLN A 136 10.48 -10.08 2.72
CA GLN A 136 10.92 -10.51 4.05
C GLN A 136 11.16 -9.33 5.00
N THR A 137 11.44 -8.11 4.53
CA THR A 137 11.67 -6.96 5.43
C THR A 137 10.41 -6.42 6.10
N ILE A 138 9.23 -6.95 5.75
CA ILE A 138 7.97 -6.62 6.43
C ILE A 138 7.89 -7.44 7.71
N PRO A 139 7.86 -6.80 8.90
CA PRO A 139 7.72 -7.52 10.14
C PRO A 139 6.37 -8.24 10.21
N VAL A 140 6.33 -9.38 10.89
CA VAL A 140 5.10 -10.03 11.32
C VAL A 140 4.90 -9.72 12.81
N GLY A 141 3.70 -9.29 13.20
CA GLY A 141 3.40 -9.00 14.60
C GLY A 141 3.24 -10.28 15.41
N HIS A 142 3.03 -10.16 16.72
CA HIS A 142 2.95 -11.32 17.63
C HIS A 142 1.81 -12.30 17.28
N GLY A 143 0.71 -11.82 16.71
CA GLY A 143 -0.45 -12.55 16.20
C GLY A 143 -0.47 -12.72 14.68
N GLY A 144 0.65 -12.48 13.99
CA GLY A 144 0.75 -12.65 12.54
C GLY A 144 0.75 -11.32 11.76
N ARG A 145 0.46 -11.40 10.45
CA ARG A 145 0.45 -10.21 9.56
C ARG A 145 -0.69 -9.24 9.88
N LEU A 146 -1.77 -9.73 10.50
CA LEU A 146 -2.93 -8.93 10.86
C LEU A 146 -2.65 -7.91 11.97
N ASP A 147 -1.67 -8.18 12.83
CA ASP A 147 -1.27 -7.24 13.89
C ASP A 147 -0.56 -6.01 13.34
N ILE A 148 0.09 -6.15 12.17
CA ILE A 148 0.87 -5.09 11.53
C ILE A 148 0.02 -4.28 10.57
N ASP A 149 -0.97 -4.92 9.92
CA ASP A 149 -2.05 -4.23 9.23
C ASP A 149 -3.03 -3.62 10.25
N SER A 150 -2.57 -2.54 10.91
CA SER A 150 -3.32 -1.84 11.96
C SER A 150 -4.70 -1.35 11.54
N ASN A 151 -4.97 -1.27 10.23
CA ASN A 151 -6.27 -0.87 9.72
C ASN A 151 -7.23 -2.04 9.49
N TYR A 152 -6.77 -3.29 9.58
CA TYR A 152 -7.57 -4.46 9.26
C TYR A 152 -8.88 -4.56 10.06
N GLY A 153 -8.73 -4.68 11.38
CA GLY A 153 -9.86 -4.75 12.31
C GLY A 153 -10.58 -3.40 12.43
N PHE A 154 -9.83 -2.30 12.40
CA PHE A 154 -10.37 -0.96 12.59
C PHE A 154 -11.26 -0.49 11.43
N ARG A 155 -10.88 -0.76 10.18
CA ARG A 155 -11.72 -0.51 8.99
C ARG A 155 -13.12 -1.06 9.23
N LYS A 156 -13.24 -2.30 9.69
CA LYS A 156 -14.56 -2.92 9.84
C LYS A 156 -15.39 -2.22 10.92
N SER A 157 -14.79 -1.87 12.06
CA SER A 157 -15.51 -1.22 13.16
C SER A 157 -15.89 0.23 12.86
N PHE A 158 -15.17 0.89 11.95
CA PHE A 158 -15.35 2.30 11.65
C PHE A 158 -15.97 2.58 10.28
N LEU A 159 -15.39 2.04 9.22
CA LEU A 159 -15.72 2.41 7.85
C LEU A 159 -17.05 1.78 7.39
N PRO A 160 -17.81 2.53 6.58
CA PRO A 160 -19.07 2.06 6.06
C PRO A 160 -18.88 0.98 5.00
N GLN A 161 -19.80 0.02 4.91
CA GLN A 161 -19.77 -0.98 3.85
C GLN A 161 -20.58 -0.53 2.64
N GLY A 162 -19.89 -0.27 1.53
CA GLY A 162 -20.50 0.00 0.22
C GLY A 162 -20.92 -1.27 -0.53
N MET A 163 -21.53 -1.10 -1.70
CA MET A 163 -21.92 -2.21 -2.58
C MET A 163 -20.72 -2.85 -3.30
N ARG A 164 -19.61 -2.12 -3.45
CA ARG A 164 -18.39 -2.63 -4.09
C ARG A 164 -17.66 -3.57 -3.15
N THR A 165 -17.27 -4.73 -3.67
CA THR A 165 -16.52 -5.73 -2.92
C THR A 165 -15.41 -6.32 -3.78
N TYR A 166 -14.32 -6.73 -3.13
CA TYR A 166 -13.31 -7.55 -3.77
C TYR A 166 -13.94 -8.86 -4.24
N SER A 167 -13.64 -9.24 -5.48
CA SER A 167 -14.04 -10.49 -6.08
C SER A 167 -12.90 -10.99 -6.95
N PRO A 168 -12.27 -12.14 -6.64
CA PRO A 168 -11.09 -12.63 -7.34
C PRO A 168 -11.19 -12.55 -8.88
N LEU A 169 -12.29 -13.06 -9.45
CA LEU A 169 -12.49 -13.12 -10.91
C LEU A 169 -12.98 -11.82 -11.55
N ARG A 170 -13.38 -10.81 -10.77
CA ARG A 170 -13.99 -9.57 -11.29
C ARG A 170 -13.19 -8.33 -10.93
N GLN A 171 -12.23 -8.43 -10.02
CA GLN A 171 -11.43 -7.32 -9.57
C GLN A 171 -10.52 -6.82 -10.72
N PRO A 172 -10.61 -5.54 -11.12
CA PRO A 172 -9.68 -4.99 -12.09
C PRO A 172 -8.24 -5.05 -11.61
N THR A 173 -7.32 -5.33 -12.53
CA THR A 173 -5.87 -5.27 -12.26
C THR A 173 -5.36 -3.84 -12.31
N ALA A 174 -4.25 -3.58 -11.62
CA ALA A 174 -3.54 -2.30 -11.63
C ALA A 174 -3.18 -1.90 -13.07
N GLN A 175 -2.72 -2.84 -13.90
CA GLN A 175 -2.39 -2.58 -15.31
C GLN A 175 -3.62 -2.14 -16.10
N LYS A 176 -4.76 -2.83 -15.94
CA LYS A 176 -5.99 -2.45 -16.63
C LYS A 176 -6.42 -1.04 -16.26
N VAL A 177 -6.43 -0.73 -14.96
CA VAL A 177 -6.82 0.61 -14.46
C VAL A 177 -5.83 1.69 -14.90
N MET A 178 -4.52 1.43 -14.87
CA MET A 178 -3.50 2.36 -15.37
C MET A 178 -3.67 2.63 -16.87
N ILE A 179 -3.85 1.59 -17.69
CA ILE A 179 -4.05 1.72 -19.14
C ILE A 179 -5.30 2.54 -19.44
N GLU A 180 -6.45 2.20 -18.83
CA GLU A 180 -7.72 2.91 -19.06
C GLU A 180 -7.61 4.38 -18.61
N THR A 181 -7.02 4.65 -17.44
CA THR A 181 -6.90 6.01 -16.89
C THR A 181 -5.96 6.89 -17.71
N ILE A 182 -4.77 6.37 -18.04
CA ILE A 182 -3.71 7.14 -18.73
C ILE A 182 -4.02 7.26 -20.23
N SER A 183 -4.70 6.29 -20.84
CA SER A 183 -5.15 6.41 -22.24
C SER A 183 -6.24 7.47 -22.42
N ALA A 184 -7.07 7.72 -21.39
CA ALA A 184 -8.14 8.72 -21.45
C ALA A 184 -7.65 10.17 -21.49
N GLY A 185 -6.38 10.44 -21.16
CA GLY A 185 -5.79 11.77 -21.28
C GLY A 185 -4.57 11.99 -20.39
N PRO A 186 -3.99 13.21 -20.42
CA PRO A 186 -2.88 13.59 -19.56
C PRO A 186 -3.18 13.27 -18.09
N THR A 187 -2.21 12.69 -17.39
CA THR A 187 -2.37 12.17 -16.03
C THR A 187 -1.09 12.37 -15.25
N VAL A 188 -1.22 12.87 -14.02
CA VAL A 188 -0.17 12.91 -13.01
C VAL A 188 -0.22 11.61 -12.19
N VAL A 189 0.93 11.01 -11.94
CA VAL A 189 1.02 9.71 -11.26
C VAL A 189 1.70 9.90 -9.90
N PHE A 190 1.05 9.43 -8.85
CA PHE A 190 1.54 9.42 -7.48
C PHE A 190 1.92 7.99 -7.13
N LEU A 191 3.17 7.74 -6.76
CA LEU A 191 3.70 6.44 -6.36
C LEU A 191 4.11 6.52 -4.89
N ILE A 192 3.31 5.93 -4.01
CA ILE A 192 3.54 5.90 -2.55
C ILE A 192 3.75 4.48 -1.99
N GLY A 193 3.56 3.45 -2.82
CA GLY A 193 4.03 2.09 -2.51
C GLY A 193 5.23 1.69 -3.38
N SER A 194 5.45 0.38 -3.55
CA SER A 194 6.52 -0.11 -4.44
C SER A 194 6.23 0.15 -5.91
N LEU A 195 7.25 0.56 -6.66
CA LEU A 195 7.10 1.09 -8.03
C LEU A 195 6.85 0.01 -9.12
N THR A 196 6.64 -1.24 -8.72
CA THR A 196 6.50 -2.41 -9.60
C THR A 196 5.36 -2.25 -10.60
N ASN A 197 4.16 -1.85 -10.14
CA ASN A 197 3.00 -1.72 -11.02
C ASN A 197 3.27 -0.71 -12.14
N PHE A 198 3.81 0.45 -11.80
CA PHE A 198 4.05 1.51 -12.77
C PHE A 198 5.24 1.21 -13.70
N ALA A 199 6.30 0.58 -13.21
CA ALA A 199 7.41 0.12 -14.07
C ALA A 199 6.92 -0.86 -15.14
N LEU A 200 6.08 -1.84 -14.76
CA LEU A 200 5.49 -2.79 -15.70
C LEU A 200 4.57 -2.11 -16.71
N PHE A 201 3.82 -1.09 -16.29
CA PHE A 201 3.01 -0.26 -17.18
C PHE A 201 3.88 0.43 -18.22
N LEU A 202 4.97 1.08 -17.82
CA LEU A 202 5.88 1.78 -18.73
C LEU A 202 6.55 0.83 -19.73
N LEU A 203 6.99 -0.35 -19.26
CA LEU A 203 7.65 -1.35 -20.11
C LEU A 203 6.68 -1.97 -21.12
N SER A 204 5.44 -2.24 -20.71
CA SER A 204 4.44 -2.90 -21.57
C SER A 204 3.70 -1.91 -22.48
N ASN A 205 3.62 -0.63 -22.08
CA ASN A 205 2.86 0.41 -22.78
C ASN A 205 3.70 1.67 -23.05
N PRO A 206 4.87 1.57 -23.72
CA PRO A 206 5.77 2.71 -23.91
C PRO A 206 5.12 3.86 -24.71
N HIS A 207 4.12 3.56 -25.54
CA HIS A 207 3.37 4.56 -26.31
C HIS A 207 2.45 5.45 -25.45
N LEU A 208 2.08 5.02 -24.24
CA LEU A 208 1.26 5.78 -23.29
C LEU A 208 2.09 6.67 -22.36
N LYS A 209 3.43 6.49 -22.32
CA LYS A 209 4.36 7.34 -21.57
C LYS A 209 4.12 8.84 -21.79
N LYS A 210 3.79 9.22 -23.04
CA LYS A 210 3.52 10.62 -23.44
C LYS A 210 2.29 11.26 -22.76
N ASN A 211 1.40 10.44 -22.19
CA ASN A 211 0.22 10.92 -21.46
C ASN A 211 0.51 11.08 -19.96
N VAL A 212 1.70 10.69 -19.49
CA VAL A 212 2.11 10.91 -18.10
C VAL A 212 2.77 12.27 -18.01
N GLU A 213 2.13 13.22 -17.33
CA GLU A 213 2.61 14.60 -17.23
C GLU A 213 3.76 14.73 -16.24
N HIS A 214 3.62 14.06 -15.10
CA HIS A 214 4.58 14.13 -13.99
C HIS A 214 4.43 12.90 -13.09
N ILE A 215 5.53 12.45 -12.50
CA ILE A 215 5.56 11.37 -11.51
C ILE A 215 6.03 11.94 -10.17
N TYR A 216 5.22 11.73 -9.12
CA TYR A 216 5.59 12.04 -7.75
C TYR A 216 5.84 10.74 -6.99
N ILE A 217 7.00 10.63 -6.34
CA ILE A 217 7.46 9.40 -5.67
C ILE A 217 7.66 9.71 -4.20
N MET A 218 7.00 8.97 -3.30
CA MET A 218 7.48 8.81 -1.93
C MET A 218 8.44 7.63 -1.91
N GLY A 219 9.70 7.90 -1.57
CA GLY A 219 10.69 6.84 -1.46
C GLY A 219 12.12 7.30 -1.65
N GLY A 220 13.05 6.42 -1.30
CA GLY A 220 14.49 6.67 -1.32
C GLY A 220 15.00 7.45 -0.10
N GLY A 221 16.32 7.43 0.08
CA GLY A 221 17.04 8.26 1.06
C GLY A 221 18.37 8.69 0.43
N ILE A 222 18.45 9.88 -0.13
CA ILE A 222 19.53 10.31 -1.04
C ILE A 222 20.76 10.76 -0.29
N ARG A 223 20.55 11.72 0.61
CA ARG A 223 21.53 12.27 1.55
C ARG A 223 20.97 12.17 2.96
N SER A 224 19.92 11.37 3.18
CA SER A 224 19.34 11.08 4.48
C SER A 224 20.48 10.74 5.43
N LYS A 225 20.71 11.61 6.40
CA LYS A 225 21.72 11.41 7.44
C LYS A 225 20.96 11.25 8.73
N ASN A 226 21.45 10.33 9.55
CA ASN A 226 21.22 10.22 10.98
C ASN A 226 20.68 11.55 11.55
N PRO A 227 19.36 11.71 11.73
CA PRO A 227 18.89 12.80 12.54
C PRO A 227 19.39 12.48 13.94
N LYS A 228 20.14 13.38 14.57
CA LYS A 228 20.44 13.32 16.01
C LYS A 228 19.12 13.33 16.82
N GLY A 229 18.36 12.24 16.84
CA GLY A 229 16.93 12.30 17.13
C GLY A 229 16.34 11.14 17.91
N CYS A 230 16.90 9.92 17.83
CA CYS A 230 16.32 8.79 18.58
C CYS A 230 16.92 8.63 20.00
N CYS A 231 18.01 9.34 20.28
CA CYS A 231 18.57 9.54 21.61
C CYS A 231 18.78 11.04 21.86
N PRO A 232 18.34 11.61 23.01
CA PRO A 232 18.66 13.00 23.35
C PRO A 232 20.18 13.22 23.45
N ASP A 233 20.67 14.47 23.35
CA ASP A 233 22.10 14.78 23.58
C ASP A 233 22.61 14.31 24.98
N ASN A 234 21.70 14.11 25.93
CA ASN A 234 21.97 13.63 27.30
C ASN A 234 21.45 12.18 27.56
N ALA A 235 21.33 11.35 26.52
CA ALA A 235 20.87 9.97 26.70
C ALA A 235 21.84 9.12 27.54
N SER A 236 21.28 8.21 28.34
CA SER A 236 22.05 7.11 28.95
C SER A 236 22.82 6.32 27.88
N PRO A 237 24.01 5.78 28.17
CA PRO A 237 24.74 4.86 27.26
C PRO A 237 23.93 3.64 26.80
N SER A 238 22.80 3.36 27.44
CA SER A 238 21.85 2.31 27.09
C SER A 238 20.86 2.67 25.98
N CYS A 239 20.81 3.93 25.53
CA CYS A 239 19.99 4.33 24.38
C CYS A 239 20.64 3.80 23.10
N GLN A 240 20.17 2.66 22.63
CA GLN A 240 20.54 2.08 21.35
C GLN A 240 19.49 2.52 20.32
N PRO A 241 19.84 3.33 19.30
CA PRO A 241 18.92 3.66 18.23
C PRO A 241 18.54 2.37 17.50
N GLN A 242 17.30 1.90 17.66
CA GLN A 242 16.83 0.70 16.97
C GLN A 242 16.40 0.99 15.51
N GLN A 243 16.06 2.25 15.18
CA GLN A 243 15.35 2.60 13.93
C GLN A 243 15.88 3.83 13.17
N CYS A 244 16.91 4.54 13.65
CA CYS A 244 17.20 5.90 13.13
C CYS A 244 18.69 6.24 12.91
N GLY A 245 19.56 5.25 12.70
CA GLY A 245 21.00 5.49 12.53
C GLY A 245 21.47 5.57 11.08
N ASP A 246 20.63 5.15 10.13
CA ASP A 246 21.05 4.73 8.80
C ASP A 246 20.40 5.55 7.68
N HIS A 247 20.91 5.43 6.46
CA HIS A 247 20.41 6.20 5.31
C HIS A 247 18.99 5.76 4.90
N GLY A 248 18.66 4.48 5.15
CA GLY A 248 17.38 3.83 4.87
C GLY A 248 16.49 3.62 6.10
N ASN A 249 15.36 2.92 5.91
CA ASN A 249 14.35 2.65 6.94
C ASN A 249 13.82 1.20 6.95
N LEU A 250 14.60 0.22 6.48
CA LEU A 250 14.17 -1.19 6.52
C LEU A 250 13.91 -1.63 7.97
N PHE A 251 12.66 -1.99 8.24
CA PHE A 251 12.16 -2.27 9.60
C PHE A 251 12.77 -3.53 10.20
N THR A 252 12.95 -4.58 9.39
CA THR A 252 13.66 -5.78 9.80
C THR A 252 14.97 -5.91 9.01
N ASP A 253 16.03 -6.20 9.77
CA ASP A 253 17.40 -6.36 9.28
C ASP A 253 18.03 -5.14 8.57
N PHE A 254 17.81 -3.93 9.12
CA PHE A 254 18.59 -2.73 8.79
C PHE A 254 20.12 -2.98 8.81
N SER A 255 20.56 -3.98 9.58
CA SER A 255 21.96 -4.39 9.67
C SER A 255 22.53 -5.00 8.39
N SER A 256 21.72 -5.57 7.49
CA SER A 256 22.21 -6.12 6.21
C SER A 256 22.20 -5.09 5.08
N ASN A 257 21.23 -4.16 5.11
CA ASN A 257 21.12 -3.07 4.16
C ASN A 257 20.66 -1.76 4.84
N PRO A 258 21.63 -0.94 5.30
CA PRO A 258 21.34 0.34 5.96
C PRO A 258 21.06 1.49 4.99
N TYR A 259 20.96 1.23 3.68
CA TYR A 259 20.92 2.29 2.67
C TYR A 259 19.56 2.44 1.99
N ALA A 260 18.79 1.37 1.94
CA ALA A 260 17.55 1.34 1.18
C ALA A 260 16.37 1.90 1.97
N GLU A 261 15.57 2.69 1.28
CA GLU A 261 14.23 3.01 1.74
C GLU A 261 13.29 1.90 1.27
N PHE A 262 12.28 1.59 2.09
CA PHE A 262 11.37 0.47 1.95
C PHE A 262 10.71 0.36 0.56
N ASN A 263 10.04 1.40 0.06
CA ASN A 263 9.33 1.38 -1.23
C ASN A 263 10.27 1.10 -2.40
N ILE A 264 11.50 1.65 -2.37
CA ILE A 264 12.52 1.39 -3.38
C ILE A 264 13.15 -0.01 -3.20
N PHE A 265 13.32 -0.48 -1.96
CA PHE A 265 13.86 -1.81 -1.66
C PHE A 265 12.94 -2.94 -2.08
N MET A 266 11.63 -2.72 -2.02
CA MET A 266 10.63 -3.72 -2.40
C MET A 266 10.73 -4.13 -3.88
N ASP A 267 11.22 -3.24 -4.76
CA ASP A 267 11.60 -3.56 -6.15
C ASP A 267 12.61 -2.54 -6.73
N PRO A 268 13.92 -2.73 -6.48
CA PRO A 268 14.94 -1.78 -6.89
C PRO A 268 15.04 -1.61 -8.41
N PHE A 269 14.76 -2.69 -9.16
CA PHE A 269 14.81 -2.64 -10.61
C PHE A 269 13.62 -1.86 -11.18
N ALA A 270 12.40 -2.06 -10.65
CA ALA A 270 11.26 -1.24 -11.03
C ALA A 270 11.49 0.25 -10.75
N ALA A 271 12.02 0.58 -9.57
CA ALA A 271 12.35 1.96 -9.22
C ALA A 271 13.38 2.57 -10.18
N TYR A 272 14.39 1.80 -10.60
CA TYR A 272 15.34 2.22 -11.63
C TYR A 272 14.63 2.50 -12.96
N GLN A 273 13.74 1.62 -13.42
CA GLN A 273 12.99 1.81 -14.67
C GLN A 273 12.12 3.07 -14.65
N VAL A 274 11.45 3.34 -13.53
CA VAL A 274 10.62 4.55 -13.37
C VAL A 274 11.48 5.81 -13.34
N ILE A 275 12.58 5.83 -12.57
CA ILE A 275 13.44 7.02 -12.45
C ILE A 275 14.13 7.34 -13.78
N TYR A 276 14.49 6.34 -14.57
CA TYR A 276 15.08 6.49 -15.90
C TYR A 276 14.04 6.58 -17.02
N SER A 277 12.78 6.91 -16.68
CA SER A 277 11.70 6.96 -17.66
C SER A 277 11.64 8.23 -18.50
N ASP A 278 12.55 9.21 -18.39
CA ASP A 278 12.47 10.55 -19.04
C ASP A 278 11.18 11.35 -18.80
N ILE A 279 10.29 10.91 -17.91
CA ILE A 279 9.13 11.68 -17.48
C ILE A 279 9.59 12.64 -16.35
N PRO A 280 9.06 13.88 -16.26
CA PRO A 280 9.33 14.75 -15.12
C PRO A 280 9.03 14.06 -13.79
N ILE A 281 10.01 14.05 -12.89
CA ILE A 281 9.92 13.36 -11.60
C ILE A 281 10.17 14.33 -10.44
N THR A 282 9.36 14.18 -9.39
CA THR A 282 9.64 14.71 -8.07
C THR A 282 9.72 13.59 -7.05
N ILE A 283 10.82 13.54 -6.29
CA ILE A 283 11.03 12.56 -5.22
C ILE A 283 10.89 13.27 -3.87
N VAL A 284 10.12 12.65 -2.97
CA VAL A 284 10.02 13.01 -1.56
C VAL A 284 10.67 11.88 -0.74
N PRO A 285 11.99 11.96 -0.53
CA PRO A 285 12.75 10.91 0.14
C PRO A 285 12.73 11.07 1.66
N LEU A 286 13.32 10.09 2.36
CA LEU A 286 13.57 10.12 3.80
C LEU A 286 14.31 11.38 4.26
N ASP A 287 15.15 11.99 3.42
CA ASP A 287 15.80 13.27 3.71
C ASP A 287 14.79 14.34 4.16
N ALA A 288 13.64 14.41 3.49
CA ALA A 288 12.59 15.38 3.79
C ALA A 288 11.59 14.84 4.81
N THR A 289 11.14 13.59 4.67
CA THR A 289 10.11 13.05 5.57
C THR A 289 10.62 12.89 7.00
N ASN A 290 11.92 12.61 7.21
CA ASN A 290 12.54 12.57 8.54
C ASN A 290 12.55 13.95 9.24
N THR A 291 12.12 15.02 8.57
CA THR A 291 12.00 16.36 9.16
C THR A 291 10.56 16.75 9.50
N ILE A 292 9.58 15.87 9.27
CA ILE A 292 8.17 16.06 9.59
C ILE A 292 7.63 14.95 10.50
N LEU A 293 8.08 15.04 11.75
CA LEU A 293 7.81 14.07 12.80
C LEU A 293 6.38 14.17 13.35
N VAL A 294 5.74 13.03 13.58
CA VAL A 294 4.49 12.94 14.35
C VAL A 294 4.84 12.99 15.84
N ASN A 295 5.07 14.20 16.34
CA ASN A 295 5.41 14.44 17.74
C ASN A 295 4.17 14.48 18.64
N LYS A 296 4.39 14.58 19.95
CA LYS A 296 3.33 14.64 20.96
C LYS A 296 2.36 15.81 20.74
N ASN A 297 2.88 16.99 20.41
CA ASN A 297 2.03 18.17 20.14
C ASN A 297 1.12 17.94 18.94
N PHE A 298 1.62 17.33 17.87
CA PHE A 298 0.82 16.98 16.70
C PHE A 298 -0.31 16.02 17.08
N LEU A 299 0.01 14.91 17.78
CA LEU A 299 -1.00 13.91 18.15
C LEU A 299 -2.08 14.50 19.07
N GLU A 300 -1.70 15.28 20.09
CA GLU A 300 -2.64 15.96 20.98
C GLU A 300 -3.50 17.00 20.26
N THR A 301 -2.94 17.68 19.25
CA THR A 301 -3.70 18.64 18.43
C THR A 301 -4.69 17.90 17.54
N PHE A 302 -4.27 16.80 16.92
CA PHE A 302 -5.14 15.98 16.10
C PHE A 302 -6.28 15.36 16.92
N GLU A 303 -6.01 14.90 18.15
CA GLU A 303 -7.05 14.39 19.06
C GLU A 303 -8.16 15.41 19.30
N LYS A 304 -7.81 16.70 19.39
CA LYS A 304 -8.75 17.82 19.58
C LYS A 304 -9.42 18.26 18.28
N ASN A 305 -8.78 18.03 17.14
CA ASN A 305 -9.18 18.52 15.82
C ASN A 305 -9.51 17.35 14.86
N GLN A 306 -10.58 16.63 15.17
CA GLN A 306 -11.10 15.51 14.36
C GLN A 306 -12.63 15.63 14.16
N HIS A 307 -13.05 16.74 13.57
CA HIS A 307 -14.45 17.14 13.43
C HIS A 307 -15.20 16.41 12.32
N THR A 308 -14.48 15.79 11.38
CA THR A 308 -15.03 15.01 10.27
C THR A 308 -14.78 13.51 10.46
N TYR A 309 -15.53 12.66 9.75
CA TYR A 309 -15.39 11.21 9.88
C TYR A 309 -14.04 10.70 9.38
N GLU A 310 -13.56 11.26 8.27
CA GLU A 310 -12.24 10.98 7.73
C GLU A 310 -11.12 11.40 8.69
N ALA A 311 -11.24 12.55 9.37
CA ALA A 311 -10.27 12.97 10.37
C ALA A 311 -10.27 12.04 11.59
N GLN A 312 -11.45 11.60 12.04
CA GLN A 312 -11.59 10.60 13.12
C GLN A 312 -11.00 9.25 12.73
N TYR A 313 -11.18 8.81 11.49
CA TYR A 313 -10.58 7.59 10.97
C TYR A 313 -9.05 7.71 11.02
N CYS A 314 -8.49 8.76 10.43
CA CYS A 314 -7.04 9.02 10.44
C CYS A 314 -6.47 9.05 11.86
N PHE A 315 -7.10 9.79 12.77
CA PHE A 315 -6.64 9.90 14.16
C PHE A 315 -6.66 8.55 14.88
N LYS A 316 -7.75 7.79 14.75
CA LYS A 316 -7.85 6.47 15.40
C LYS A 316 -6.86 5.47 14.83
N SER A 317 -6.65 5.42 13.52
CA SER A 317 -5.60 4.59 12.91
C SER A 317 -4.21 4.97 13.44
N LEU A 318 -3.91 6.27 13.53
CA LEU A 318 -2.64 6.75 14.10
C LEU A 318 -2.49 6.38 15.58
N LYS A 319 -3.57 6.47 16.35
CA LYS A 319 -3.60 6.12 17.77
C LYS A 319 -3.35 4.64 17.99
N ILE A 320 -3.92 3.76 17.17
CA ILE A 320 -3.64 2.31 17.21
C ILE A 320 -2.14 2.06 17.01
N ILE A 321 -1.53 2.65 15.98
CA ILE A 321 -0.07 2.52 15.77
C ILE A 321 0.69 2.97 17.01
N ARG A 322 0.38 4.16 17.54
CA ARG A 322 1.04 4.69 18.73
C ARG A 322 0.88 3.76 19.93
N ASP A 323 -0.32 3.22 20.16
CA ASP A 323 -0.64 2.39 21.33
C ASP A 323 -0.04 0.97 21.21
N THR A 324 0.20 0.49 19.99
CA THR A 324 0.90 -0.78 19.71
C THR A 324 2.42 -0.64 19.66
N TRP A 325 2.96 0.59 19.63
CA TRP A 325 4.40 0.82 19.67
C TRP A 325 4.97 0.46 21.04
N PHE A 326 6.19 -0.07 21.06
CA PHE A 326 6.79 -0.64 22.27
C PHE A 326 7.15 0.41 23.35
N ASP A 327 7.27 1.70 22.99
CA ASP A 327 7.57 2.81 23.89
C ASP A 327 7.30 4.19 23.23
N ASP A 328 7.69 5.27 23.91
CA ASP A 328 7.59 6.65 23.42
C ASP A 328 8.53 6.98 22.23
N GLN A 329 9.28 6.01 21.68
CA GLN A 329 10.05 6.20 20.44
C GLN A 329 9.16 6.47 19.24
N PHE A 330 7.87 6.12 19.30
CA PHE A 330 6.87 6.52 18.29
C PHE A 330 6.99 8.02 17.97
N TYR A 331 7.02 8.87 19.00
CA TYR A 331 7.08 10.33 18.85
C TYR A 331 8.41 10.84 18.30
N ARG A 332 9.37 9.95 18.02
CA ARG A 332 10.71 10.25 17.50
C ARG A 332 11.02 9.55 16.19
N SER A 333 10.21 8.56 15.81
CA SER A 333 10.50 7.64 14.71
C SER A 333 9.36 7.46 13.72
N TYR A 334 8.16 7.98 14.02
CA TYR A 334 7.02 7.97 13.09
C TYR A 334 6.88 9.34 12.41
N PHE A 335 6.87 9.35 11.08
CA PHE A 335 6.89 10.57 10.28
C PHE A 335 5.69 10.64 9.32
N MET A 336 5.41 11.82 8.78
CA MET A 336 4.43 11.97 7.71
C MET A 336 5.11 11.68 6.37
N TRP A 337 5.08 10.43 5.90
CA TRP A 337 5.70 10.04 4.63
C TRP A 337 4.80 10.36 3.43
N ASP A 338 3.77 9.56 3.18
CA ASP A 338 2.97 9.64 1.94
C ASP A 338 2.05 10.86 1.88
N SER A 339 1.47 11.21 3.03
CA SER A 339 0.65 12.41 3.15
C SER A 339 1.47 13.67 2.86
N PHE A 340 2.72 13.72 3.31
CA PHE A 340 3.60 14.86 3.03
C PHE A 340 3.96 14.94 1.55
N MET A 341 4.23 13.81 0.90
CA MET A 341 4.38 13.78 -0.56
C MET A 341 3.12 14.34 -1.23
N SER A 342 1.93 13.90 -0.83
CA SER A 342 0.66 14.38 -1.39
C SER A 342 0.47 15.89 -1.23
N GLY A 343 0.85 16.45 -0.07
CA GLY A 343 0.86 17.89 0.18
C GLY A 343 1.84 18.65 -0.71
N ILE A 344 3.07 18.16 -0.83
CA ILE A 344 4.09 18.74 -1.71
C ILE A 344 3.57 18.77 -3.15
N SER A 345 3.07 17.65 -3.65
CA SER A 345 2.54 17.52 -5.02
C SER A 345 1.36 18.45 -5.26
N ALA A 346 0.41 18.52 -4.33
CA ALA A 346 -0.72 19.44 -4.40
C ALA A 346 -0.28 20.92 -4.44
N SER A 347 0.71 21.30 -3.63
CA SER A 347 1.25 22.67 -3.61
C SER A 347 1.94 23.03 -4.93
N ILE A 348 2.68 22.10 -5.55
CA ILE A 348 3.29 22.31 -6.87
C ILE A 348 2.21 22.48 -7.93
N MET A 349 1.22 21.58 -7.98
CA MET A 349 0.16 21.58 -8.99
C MET A 349 -0.76 22.81 -8.93
N ARG A 350 -0.95 23.40 -7.73
CA ARG A 350 -1.79 24.60 -7.53
C ARG A 350 -1.13 25.90 -8.00
N LYS A 351 0.20 25.96 -8.01
CA LYS A 351 0.93 27.18 -8.39
C LYS A 351 1.03 27.33 -9.90
N GLN A 352 0.42 28.38 -10.43
CA GLN A 352 0.61 28.78 -11.83
C GLN A 352 2.07 29.22 -12.06
N HIS A 353 2.65 28.83 -13.20
CA HIS A 353 4.01 29.21 -13.61
C HIS A 353 5.15 28.77 -12.66
N ASN A 354 4.99 27.63 -11.99
CA ASN A 354 5.98 27.09 -11.06
C ASN A 354 7.13 26.32 -11.73
N HIS A 355 7.91 26.99 -12.59
CA HIS A 355 8.95 26.35 -13.40
C HIS A 355 10.14 25.80 -12.61
N GLN A 356 10.36 26.29 -11.37
CA GLN A 356 11.44 25.84 -10.50
C GLN A 356 10.99 24.82 -9.45
N GLY A 357 9.70 24.47 -9.42
CA GLY A 357 9.16 23.51 -8.46
C GLY A 357 9.11 24.05 -7.02
N GLU A 358 8.96 25.36 -6.84
CA GLU A 358 8.80 25.99 -5.54
C GLU A 358 7.63 25.40 -4.76
N ASN A 359 7.86 25.03 -3.50
CA ASN A 359 6.85 24.37 -2.68
C ASN A 359 6.51 25.19 -1.43
N GLU A 360 5.26 25.16 -0.97
CA GLU A 360 4.85 25.85 0.27
C GLU A 360 5.36 25.14 1.52
N PHE A 361 5.45 23.82 1.46
CA PHE A 361 5.69 22.94 2.59
C PHE A 361 7.11 22.40 2.67
N ALA A 362 7.87 22.42 1.58
CA ALA A 362 9.23 21.88 1.52
C ALA A 362 10.22 22.82 0.83
N GLU A 363 11.48 22.68 1.20
CA GLU A 363 12.61 23.15 0.39
C GLU A 363 12.87 22.11 -0.71
N MET A 364 13.16 22.59 -1.93
CA MET A 364 13.27 21.75 -3.12
C MET A 364 14.60 22.01 -3.83
N GLU A 365 15.22 20.95 -4.37
CA GLU A 365 16.51 21.00 -5.05
C GLU A 365 16.53 20.02 -6.24
N TYR A 366 17.16 20.38 -7.35
CA TYR A 366 17.45 19.40 -8.41
C TYR A 366 18.70 18.59 -8.09
N ILE A 367 18.57 17.27 -8.05
CA ILE A 367 19.68 16.36 -7.74
C ILE A 367 19.75 15.28 -8.83
N ASN A 368 20.96 14.93 -9.28
CA ASN A 368 21.12 13.76 -10.13
C ASN A 368 21.09 12.50 -9.26
N VAL A 369 20.15 11.60 -9.51
CA VAL A 369 19.93 10.39 -8.72
C VAL A 369 20.08 9.13 -9.57
N THR A 370 20.41 8.03 -8.92
CA THR A 370 20.32 6.68 -9.49
C THR A 370 19.83 5.71 -8.42
N VAL A 371 19.26 4.58 -8.81
CA VAL A 371 18.94 3.48 -7.90
C VAL A 371 19.99 2.38 -8.04
N VAL A 372 20.50 1.89 -6.93
CA VAL A 372 21.40 0.73 -6.92
C VAL A 372 20.55 -0.54 -7.02
N THR A 373 20.63 -1.25 -8.13
CA THR A 373 19.83 -2.47 -8.36
C THR A 373 20.59 -3.77 -8.11
N SER A 374 21.91 -3.69 -7.93
CA SER A 374 22.79 -4.81 -7.59
C SER A 374 24.03 -4.27 -6.88
N ASN A 375 24.79 -5.10 -6.19
CA ASN A 375 25.91 -4.69 -5.35
C ASN A 375 27.24 -4.81 -6.08
N LYS A 376 28.22 -4.05 -5.59
CA LYS A 376 29.60 -4.15 -6.07
C LYS A 376 30.29 -5.43 -5.58
N PRO A 377 31.23 -6.00 -6.35
CA PRO A 377 31.67 -5.56 -7.67
C PRO A 377 30.61 -5.80 -8.74
N TYR A 378 30.23 -4.72 -9.46
CA TYR A 378 29.23 -4.81 -10.52
C TYR A 378 29.69 -5.77 -11.59
N GLY A 379 28.72 -6.41 -12.24
CA GLY A 379 29.00 -7.33 -13.33
C GLY A 379 29.53 -8.70 -12.93
N VAL A 380 29.94 -8.90 -11.67
CA VAL A 380 30.38 -10.20 -11.18
C VAL A 380 29.16 -10.99 -10.74
N SER A 381 28.74 -11.93 -11.58
CA SER A 381 27.68 -12.87 -11.24
C SER A 381 28.17 -13.90 -10.22
N ASP A 382 27.47 -14.01 -9.11
CA ASP A 382 27.66 -15.05 -8.09
C ASP A 382 26.43 -15.98 -7.97
N GLY A 383 25.49 -15.87 -8.90
CA GLY A 383 24.25 -16.65 -8.94
C GLY A 383 23.11 -16.10 -8.09
N SER A 384 23.31 -15.00 -7.35
CA SER A 384 22.25 -14.38 -6.54
C SER A 384 21.15 -13.70 -7.36
N ASN A 385 21.47 -13.28 -8.59
CA ASN A 385 20.68 -12.38 -9.43
C ASN A 385 19.94 -13.13 -10.56
N PRO A 386 18.62 -13.38 -10.42
CA PRO A 386 17.80 -14.13 -11.38
C PRO A 386 17.68 -13.52 -12.77
N PHE A 387 18.03 -12.24 -12.98
CA PHE A 387 18.07 -11.69 -14.33
C PHE A 387 19.15 -12.33 -15.21
N PHE A 388 20.13 -13.01 -14.59
CA PHE A 388 21.27 -13.65 -15.24
C PHE A 388 21.26 -15.15 -14.95
N ASP A 389 20.35 -15.88 -15.57
CA ASP A 389 20.13 -17.33 -15.38
C ASP A 389 20.98 -18.25 -16.30
N GLY A 390 21.93 -17.67 -17.03
CA GLY A 390 22.78 -18.38 -18.00
C GLY A 390 22.19 -18.48 -19.41
N SER A 391 20.93 -18.08 -19.64
CA SER A 391 20.34 -17.94 -20.98
C SER A 391 21.13 -16.97 -21.86
N LYS A 392 21.16 -17.16 -23.19
CA LYS A 392 22.00 -16.36 -24.12
C LYS A 392 21.80 -14.85 -23.98
N THR A 393 20.55 -14.41 -23.85
CA THR A 393 20.15 -13.02 -23.64
C THR A 393 19.62 -12.88 -22.21
N PRO A 394 20.28 -12.10 -21.33
CA PRO A 394 19.77 -11.87 -19.98
C PRO A 394 18.39 -11.25 -19.99
N ARG A 395 17.65 -11.42 -18.90
CA ARG A 395 16.30 -10.86 -18.78
C ARG A 395 16.33 -9.34 -18.93
N PHE A 396 15.27 -8.78 -19.51
CA PHE A 396 15.11 -7.38 -19.89
C PHE A 396 16.23 -6.83 -20.78
N ASN A 397 16.88 -7.71 -21.56
CA ASN A 397 18.04 -7.38 -22.39
C ASN A 397 19.17 -6.69 -21.61
N LEU A 398 19.31 -7.02 -20.32
CA LEU A 398 20.35 -6.42 -19.49
C LEU A 398 21.75 -6.83 -19.95
N GLU A 399 22.69 -5.89 -19.85
CA GLU A 399 24.08 -6.15 -20.21
C GLU A 399 24.72 -7.15 -19.24
N ARG A 400 25.38 -8.17 -19.78
CA ARG A 400 26.26 -9.02 -18.97
C ARG A 400 27.45 -8.22 -18.49
N ASN A 401 27.86 -8.48 -17.27
CA ASN A 401 28.94 -7.75 -16.60
C ASN A 401 28.64 -6.25 -16.44
N GLY A 402 27.37 -5.84 -16.52
CA GLY A 402 26.91 -4.46 -16.37
C GLY A 402 26.59 -4.10 -14.92
N VAL A 403 26.10 -2.88 -14.72
CA VAL A 403 25.75 -2.31 -13.40
C VAL A 403 24.59 -3.04 -12.71
N HIS A 404 23.81 -3.83 -13.45
CA HIS A 404 22.69 -4.60 -12.94
C HIS A 404 23.02 -6.06 -12.66
N SER A 405 24.23 -6.55 -13.03
CA SER A 405 24.59 -7.99 -12.95
C SER A 405 25.37 -8.39 -11.70
N GLY A 406 25.55 -7.47 -10.75
CA GLY A 406 26.21 -7.79 -9.49
C GLY A 406 25.34 -8.61 -8.55
N HIS A 407 25.85 -8.81 -7.34
CA HIS A 407 25.14 -9.52 -6.28
C HIS A 407 23.84 -8.80 -5.89
N VAL A 408 22.74 -9.51 -5.72
CA VAL A 408 21.50 -8.96 -5.15
C VAL A 408 21.22 -9.62 -3.82
N GLN A 409 20.70 -8.87 -2.86
CA GLN A 409 20.37 -9.41 -1.54
C GLN A 409 19.35 -10.56 -1.68
N THR A 410 19.73 -11.77 -1.27
CA THR A 410 18.94 -13.00 -1.51
C THR A 410 17.96 -13.34 -0.39
N ARG A 411 18.21 -12.80 0.81
CA ARG A 411 17.41 -12.95 2.03
C ARG A 411 17.78 -11.84 3.00
N LEU A 412 17.09 -11.72 4.14
CA LEU A 412 17.49 -10.79 5.21
C LEU A 412 18.98 -10.99 5.54
N ARG A 413 19.32 -12.14 6.13
CA ARG A 413 20.69 -12.46 6.59
C ARG A 413 21.55 -13.03 5.48
N ASP A 414 21.64 -12.32 4.37
CA ASP A 414 22.53 -12.70 3.27
C ASP A 414 23.99 -12.62 3.75
N PRO A 415 24.76 -13.74 3.73
CA PRO A 415 26.15 -13.76 4.17
C PRO A 415 27.05 -12.81 3.38
N PHE A 416 26.69 -12.50 2.12
CA PHE A 416 27.38 -11.49 1.34
C PHE A 416 27.14 -10.11 1.95
N CYS A 417 25.94 -9.79 2.41
CA CYS A 417 25.59 -8.47 2.93
C CYS A 417 26.16 -8.21 4.34
N ILE A 418 26.26 -9.23 5.18
CA ILE A 418 26.71 -9.11 6.57
C ILE A 418 28.24 -8.99 6.65
N VAL A 419 28.74 -7.92 7.27
CA VAL A 419 30.18 -7.73 7.54
C VAL A 419 30.48 -7.85 9.04
N LYS A 420 31.72 -8.23 9.38
CA LYS A 420 32.16 -8.47 10.78
C LYS A 420 31.95 -7.30 11.74
N ASN A 421 31.85 -6.06 11.24
CA ASN A 421 31.70 -4.84 12.03
C ASN A 421 30.23 -4.42 12.26
N GLY A 422 29.25 -5.24 11.89
CA GLY A 422 27.83 -5.04 12.21
C GLY A 422 27.03 -4.15 11.25
N ARG A 423 27.67 -3.43 10.31
CA ARG A 423 26.98 -2.59 9.30
C ARG A 423 27.06 -3.19 7.91
N GLY A 424 25.93 -3.64 7.37
CA GLY A 424 25.83 -4.36 6.11
C GLY A 424 26.37 -3.60 4.91
N ARG A 425 26.90 -4.35 3.94
CA ARG A 425 27.49 -3.79 2.72
C ARG A 425 26.53 -3.74 1.53
N CYS A 426 25.37 -4.38 1.62
CA CYS A 426 24.39 -4.37 0.53
C CYS A 426 23.69 -3.02 0.45
N GLN A 427 23.35 -2.64 -0.77
CA GLN A 427 22.83 -1.34 -1.17
C GLN A 427 21.69 -1.48 -2.18
N ASP A 428 21.12 -2.68 -2.40
CA ASP A 428 19.92 -2.86 -3.21
C ASP A 428 18.87 -1.83 -2.79
N GLY A 429 18.29 -1.10 -3.73
CA GLY A 429 17.28 -0.08 -3.45
C GLY A 429 17.83 1.24 -2.88
N TYR A 430 19.15 1.40 -2.72
CA TYR A 430 19.72 2.69 -2.34
C TYR A 430 19.51 3.70 -3.47
N THR A 431 18.71 4.74 -3.19
CA THR A 431 18.58 5.90 -4.08
C THR A 431 19.74 6.85 -3.80
N LYS A 432 20.71 6.91 -4.71
CA LYS A 432 21.99 7.56 -4.48
C LYS A 432 22.12 8.85 -5.30
N GLY A 433 22.55 9.92 -4.64
CA GLY A 433 23.02 11.13 -5.31
C GLY A 433 24.35 10.90 -6.01
N VAL A 434 24.47 11.27 -7.28
CA VAL A 434 25.65 11.01 -8.12
C VAL A 434 26.06 12.22 -8.95
N ASN A 435 27.33 12.30 -9.32
CA ASN A 435 27.82 13.25 -10.30
C ASN A 435 27.53 12.72 -11.71
N LYS A 436 27.25 13.61 -12.68
CA LYS A 436 27.08 13.22 -14.09
C LYS A 436 28.36 12.52 -14.60
N PRO A 437 28.25 11.48 -15.45
CA PRO A 437 27.08 11.07 -16.24
C PRO A 437 26.19 9.95 -15.66
N GLY A 438 26.34 9.55 -14.38
CA GLY A 438 25.73 8.31 -13.85
C GLY A 438 24.33 8.40 -13.23
N GLY A 439 23.55 9.46 -13.46
CA GLY A 439 22.23 9.63 -12.85
C GLY A 439 21.33 10.63 -13.57
N VAL A 440 20.04 10.63 -13.22
CA VAL A 440 18.98 11.44 -13.83
C VAL A 440 18.68 12.65 -12.96
N PRO A 441 18.62 13.87 -13.50
CA PRO A 441 18.21 15.04 -12.74
C PRO A 441 16.73 14.96 -12.38
N VAL A 442 16.40 14.96 -11.09
CA VAL A 442 15.03 14.97 -10.59
C VAL A 442 14.86 16.09 -9.57
N LEU A 443 13.63 16.58 -9.40
CA LEU A 443 13.31 17.52 -8.34
C LEU A 443 13.17 16.74 -7.02
N VAL A 444 13.86 17.17 -5.96
CA VAL A 444 13.91 16.48 -4.68
C VAL A 444 13.46 17.41 -3.57
N ALA A 445 12.53 16.95 -2.73
CA ALA A 445 12.28 17.59 -1.45
C ALA A 445 13.45 17.31 -0.50
N VAL A 446 14.06 18.36 0.07
CA VAL A 446 15.25 18.22 0.92
C VAL A 446 14.96 18.38 2.41
N ARG A 447 13.91 19.13 2.77
CA ARG A 447 13.38 19.24 4.14
C ARG A 447 12.00 19.88 4.15
N ALA A 448 11.22 19.57 5.18
CA ALA A 448 9.99 20.26 5.52
C ALA A 448 10.28 21.66 6.05
N LYS A 449 9.48 22.63 5.62
CA LYS A 449 9.56 24.02 6.06
C LYS A 449 8.99 24.17 7.47
N PRO A 450 9.63 25.00 8.32
CA PRO A 450 9.06 25.33 9.61
C PRO A 450 7.74 26.06 9.42
N ASN A 451 6.85 25.94 10.41
CA ASN A 451 5.64 26.73 10.45
C ASN A 451 5.98 28.23 10.51
N ARG A 452 5.35 29.03 9.64
CA ARG A 452 5.58 30.47 9.60
C ARG A 452 5.04 31.19 10.84
N ASN A 453 4.02 30.62 11.48
CA ASN A 453 3.46 31.14 12.72
C ASN A 453 4.26 30.63 13.93
N ALA A 454 5.13 31.49 14.48
CA ALA A 454 5.94 31.18 15.65
C ALA A 454 5.14 30.89 16.93
N SER A 455 3.86 31.27 17.00
CA SER A 455 3.00 30.95 18.16
C SER A 455 2.23 29.64 18.01
N SER A 456 2.33 28.96 16.86
CA SER A 456 1.69 27.67 16.64
C SER A 456 2.39 26.58 17.45
N ILE A 457 1.60 25.68 18.03
CA ILE A 457 2.11 24.47 18.71
C ILE A 457 2.62 23.41 17.72
N LEU A 458 2.18 23.48 16.46
CA LEU A 458 2.64 22.65 15.35
C LEU A 458 3.82 23.33 14.68
N ASP A 459 4.95 22.63 14.56
CA ASP A 459 6.24 23.19 14.15
C ASP A 459 6.52 23.11 12.64
N ARG A 460 5.65 22.45 11.87
CA ARG A 460 5.74 22.35 10.41
C ARG A 460 4.50 22.90 9.73
N GLU A 461 4.74 23.58 8.61
CA GLU A 461 3.66 24.20 7.81
C GLU A 461 2.68 23.15 7.29
N PHE A 462 3.19 22.00 6.83
CA PHE A 462 2.33 20.92 6.35
C PHE A 462 1.47 20.31 7.45
N SER A 463 1.98 20.19 8.68
CA SER A 463 1.20 19.64 9.79
C SER A 463 -0.06 20.46 10.08
N VAL A 464 0.02 21.79 9.95
CA VAL A 464 -1.16 22.67 10.02
C VAL A 464 -2.09 22.40 8.84
N SER A 465 -1.55 22.48 7.61
CA SER A 465 -2.35 22.28 6.40
C SER A 465 -3.05 20.92 6.36
N PHE A 466 -2.40 19.86 6.83
CA PHE A 466 -2.96 18.52 6.87
C PHE A 466 -4.18 18.44 7.78
N LEU A 467 -4.07 18.95 9.02
CA LEU A 467 -5.20 18.98 9.94
C LEU A 467 -6.31 19.88 9.44
N ASP A 468 -5.99 21.05 8.88
CA ASP A 468 -6.99 21.96 8.32
C ASP A 468 -7.76 21.29 7.17
N VAL A 469 -7.07 20.68 6.21
CA VAL A 469 -7.68 20.01 5.05
C VAL A 469 -8.59 18.86 5.48
N LEU A 470 -8.15 18.00 6.41
CA LEU A 470 -8.98 16.89 6.88
C LEU A 470 -10.25 17.37 7.59
N ASN A 471 -10.21 18.51 8.27
CA ASN A 471 -11.34 19.06 9.02
C ASN A 471 -12.25 20.00 8.22
N GLN A 472 -11.96 20.27 6.94
CA GLN A 472 -12.83 21.09 6.09
C GLN A 472 -14.25 20.52 6.01
N ALA A 473 -15.27 21.36 5.95
CA ALA A 473 -16.66 20.89 5.83
C ALA A 473 -16.95 20.37 4.40
N GLU A 474 -16.26 20.93 3.41
CA GLU A 474 -16.31 20.52 2.02
C GLU A 474 -15.74 19.11 1.85
N HIS A 475 -16.32 18.34 0.94
CA HIS A 475 -15.88 16.98 0.62
C HIS A 475 -15.79 16.04 1.84
N THR A 476 -16.59 16.29 2.89
CA THR A 476 -16.61 15.42 4.07
C THR A 476 -17.33 14.09 3.82
N GLY A 477 -16.92 13.06 4.54
CA GLY A 477 -17.52 11.74 4.48
C GLY A 477 -19.02 11.76 4.79
N ARG A 478 -19.79 11.03 4.00
CA ARG A 478 -21.22 10.79 4.19
C ARG A 478 -21.38 9.57 5.08
N PHE A 479 -21.95 9.76 6.28
CA PHE A 479 -22.03 8.69 7.24
C PHE A 479 -23.40 8.61 7.91
N ASN A 480 -24.00 7.42 7.90
CA ASN A 480 -25.25 7.13 8.60
C ASN A 480 -25.21 5.71 9.17
N PHE A 481 -24.75 5.59 10.41
CA PHE A 481 -24.68 4.31 11.14
C PHE A 481 -26.04 3.59 11.21
N THR A 482 -27.14 4.32 11.36
CA THR A 482 -28.48 3.76 11.54
C THR A 482 -28.98 3.01 10.31
N THR A 483 -28.47 3.35 9.12
CA THR A 483 -28.84 2.70 7.85
C THR A 483 -27.94 1.55 7.44
N GLN A 484 -26.74 1.43 7.98
CA GLN A 484 -25.76 0.45 7.50
C GLN A 484 -25.93 -0.93 8.12
N PHE A 485 -26.45 -0.99 9.34
CA PHE A 485 -26.62 -2.26 10.02
C PHE A 485 -27.95 -2.34 10.78
N PRO A 486 -29.09 -2.41 10.08
CA PRO A 486 -30.40 -2.54 10.73
C PRO A 486 -30.50 -3.78 11.65
N TYR A 487 -29.60 -4.76 11.49
CA TYR A 487 -29.58 -6.01 12.24
C TYR A 487 -28.27 -6.29 13.01
N TYR A 488 -27.30 -5.37 13.04
CA TYR A 488 -26.08 -5.61 13.82
C TYR A 488 -26.39 -5.50 15.32
N ARG A 489 -26.13 -6.58 16.03
CA ARG A 489 -26.25 -6.68 17.48
C ARG A 489 -24.96 -7.27 18.02
N GLU A 490 -24.32 -6.60 18.97
CA GLU A 490 -23.17 -7.13 19.71
C GLU A 490 -23.62 -8.20 20.70
N ALA A 491 -24.09 -9.33 20.19
CA ALA A 491 -24.52 -10.48 20.98
C ALA A 491 -23.72 -11.71 20.56
N PHE A 492 -23.21 -12.45 21.54
CA PHE A 492 -22.62 -13.77 21.30
C PHE A 492 -23.71 -14.84 21.36
N TYR A 493 -23.74 -15.71 20.37
CA TYR A 493 -24.65 -16.84 20.33
C TYR A 493 -23.95 -18.10 20.82
N LYS A 494 -24.32 -18.55 22.03
CA LYS A 494 -23.77 -19.76 22.66
C LYS A 494 -24.91 -20.72 23.00
N PRO A 495 -24.77 -22.03 22.71
CA PRO A 495 -25.81 -23.00 23.04
C PRO A 495 -25.81 -23.28 24.55
N ASP A 496 -27.00 -23.54 25.12
CA ASP A 496 -27.09 -24.10 26.47
C ASP A 496 -26.86 -25.61 26.42
N LEU A 497 -25.68 -26.04 26.86
CA LEU A 497 -25.26 -27.44 26.83
C LEU A 497 -25.34 -28.10 28.22
N ARG A 498 -26.01 -27.48 29.19
CA ARG A 498 -26.18 -28.06 30.53
C ARG A 498 -27.02 -29.35 30.46
N GLY A 499 -26.53 -30.40 31.11
CA GLY A 499 -27.21 -31.69 31.17
C GLY A 499 -27.14 -32.53 29.89
N LYS A 500 -26.40 -32.08 28.86
CA LYS A 500 -26.10 -32.84 27.65
C LYS A 500 -24.93 -33.79 27.89
N ASN A 501 -25.00 -35.01 27.36
CA ASN A 501 -23.84 -35.88 27.25
C ASN A 501 -22.97 -35.40 26.09
N PHE A 502 -21.65 -35.42 26.27
CA PHE A 502 -20.72 -35.02 25.23
C PHE A 502 -20.14 -36.24 24.53
N GLY A 503 -20.05 -36.14 23.21
CA GLY A 503 -19.33 -37.10 22.39
C GLY A 503 -17.82 -36.93 22.51
N LYS A 504 -17.08 -37.46 21.53
CA LYS A 504 -15.62 -37.37 21.53
C LYS A 504 -15.18 -35.92 21.37
N ASN A 505 -14.23 -35.48 22.20
CA ASN A 505 -13.63 -34.17 22.07
C ASN A 505 -12.79 -34.12 20.79
N LEU A 506 -13.01 -33.08 19.99
CA LEU A 506 -12.31 -32.83 18.73
C LEU A 506 -11.67 -31.43 18.76
N VAL A 507 -10.41 -31.36 18.38
CA VAL A 507 -9.75 -30.11 17.96
C VAL A 507 -9.57 -30.20 16.45
N PHE A 508 -10.03 -29.18 15.73
CA PHE A 508 -10.00 -29.17 14.27
C PHE A 508 -8.93 -28.21 13.79
N ASP A 509 -7.81 -28.77 13.31
CA ASP A 509 -6.74 -28.02 12.67
C ASP A 509 -6.95 -27.99 11.15
N MET A 510 -6.91 -26.81 10.56
CA MET A 510 -7.25 -26.57 9.16
C MET A 510 -6.39 -25.47 8.54
N ASP A 511 -6.14 -25.58 7.24
CA ASP A 511 -5.44 -24.57 6.44
C ASP A 511 -6.40 -23.60 5.72
N MET A 512 -7.70 -23.75 6.01
CA MET A 512 -8.79 -22.95 5.46
C MET A 512 -8.95 -23.04 3.94
N SER A 513 -8.56 -24.17 3.34
CA SER A 513 -9.06 -24.52 2.01
C SER A 513 -10.60 -24.62 2.01
N ALA A 514 -11.21 -24.54 0.82
CA ALA A 514 -12.65 -24.73 0.68
C ALA A 514 -13.12 -26.10 1.24
N GLY A 515 -12.28 -27.14 1.12
CA GLY A 515 -12.55 -28.47 1.67
C GLY A 515 -12.61 -28.49 3.20
N ASP A 516 -11.68 -27.80 3.85
CA ASP A 516 -11.69 -27.65 5.31
C ASP A 516 -12.91 -26.85 5.79
N PHE A 517 -13.27 -25.80 5.06
CA PHE A 517 -14.41 -24.97 5.40
C PHE A 517 -15.73 -25.74 5.30
N LEU A 518 -15.90 -26.57 4.26
CA LEU A 518 -17.04 -27.48 4.15
C LEU A 518 -17.03 -28.55 5.26
N SER A 519 -15.86 -29.05 5.64
CA SER A 519 -15.71 -30.00 6.74
C SER A 519 -16.10 -29.37 8.08
N LEU A 520 -15.75 -28.11 8.31
CA LEU A 520 -16.18 -27.36 9.49
C LEU A 520 -17.70 -27.20 9.53
N PHE A 521 -18.34 -26.87 8.40
CA PHE A 521 -19.81 -26.86 8.31
C PHE A 521 -20.43 -28.19 8.73
N TYR A 522 -19.88 -29.29 8.22
CA TYR A 522 -20.36 -30.63 8.56
C TYR A 522 -20.20 -30.92 10.06
N LEU A 523 -19.02 -30.65 10.63
CA LEU A 523 -18.75 -30.84 12.06
C LEU A 523 -19.68 -30.00 12.95
N LEU A 524 -19.99 -28.76 12.58
CA LEU A 524 -20.92 -27.89 13.31
C LEU A 524 -22.38 -28.35 13.23
N LYS A 525 -22.73 -29.18 12.24
CA LYS A 525 -24.07 -29.77 12.09
C LYS A 525 -24.23 -31.10 12.83
N LEU A 526 -23.13 -31.74 13.22
CA LEU A 526 -23.20 -32.99 13.99
C LEU A 526 -23.73 -32.73 15.42
N PRO A 527 -24.47 -33.69 16.01
CA PRO A 527 -24.85 -33.63 17.41
C PRO A 527 -23.64 -33.54 18.34
N VAL A 528 -23.73 -32.69 19.36
CA VAL A 528 -22.67 -32.55 20.39
C VAL A 528 -22.45 -33.82 21.20
N GLU A 529 -23.46 -34.69 21.21
CA GLU A 529 -23.46 -36.03 21.79
C GLU A 529 -22.56 -37.02 21.01
N ASP A 530 -22.31 -36.76 19.72
CA ASP A 530 -21.45 -37.59 18.88
C ASP A 530 -20.03 -37.00 18.81
N ILE A 531 -19.93 -35.69 18.51
CA ILE A 531 -18.68 -34.95 18.39
C ILE A 531 -18.78 -33.62 19.14
N ASN A 532 -17.87 -33.42 20.09
CA ASN A 532 -17.74 -32.18 20.85
C ASN A 532 -16.56 -31.37 20.29
N LEU A 533 -16.81 -30.53 19.30
CA LEU A 533 -15.80 -29.62 18.76
C LEU A 533 -15.40 -28.59 19.82
N LYS A 534 -14.16 -28.68 20.29
CA LYS A 534 -13.60 -27.90 21.41
C LYS A 534 -12.82 -26.68 20.97
N ALA A 535 -12.16 -26.74 19.83
CA ALA A 535 -11.35 -25.66 19.31
C ALA A 535 -11.14 -25.84 17.80
N ILE A 536 -10.92 -24.71 17.14
CA ILE A 536 -10.47 -24.66 15.75
C ILE A 536 -9.09 -24.02 15.74
N ILE A 537 -8.14 -24.59 15.00
CA ILE A 537 -6.82 -24.01 14.78
C ILE A 537 -6.71 -23.75 13.29
N VAL A 538 -6.32 -22.52 12.95
CA VAL A 538 -6.21 -22.04 11.57
C VAL A 538 -4.74 -21.83 11.25
N SER A 539 -4.25 -22.48 10.20
CA SER A 539 -2.88 -22.30 9.69
C SER A 539 -2.86 -21.34 8.49
N PRO A 540 -2.41 -20.07 8.65
CA PRO A 540 -2.49 -19.05 7.59
C PRO A 540 -1.35 -19.13 6.57
N THR A 541 -0.61 -20.24 6.57
CA THR A 541 0.53 -20.51 5.68
C THR A 541 0.18 -21.48 4.54
N GLY A 542 -1.04 -22.03 4.57
CA GLY A 542 -1.60 -22.94 3.58
C GLY A 542 -2.48 -22.21 2.56
N TRP A 543 -3.67 -22.72 2.23
CA TRP A 543 -4.49 -22.19 1.12
C TRP A 543 -5.13 -20.83 1.35
N ALA A 544 -5.19 -20.34 2.59
CA ALA A 544 -5.83 -19.07 2.91
C ALA A 544 -4.90 -18.10 3.63
N ASN A 545 -5.16 -16.81 3.39
CA ASN A 545 -4.54 -15.72 4.11
C ASN A 545 -5.01 -15.68 5.57
N ALA A 546 -4.16 -15.18 6.48
CA ALA A 546 -4.54 -14.91 7.86
C ALA A 546 -5.83 -14.09 7.99
N ALA A 547 -6.04 -13.11 7.10
CA ALA A 547 -7.23 -12.27 7.04
C ALA A 547 -8.53 -13.08 6.87
N THR A 548 -8.46 -14.29 6.34
CA THR A 548 -9.64 -15.12 6.05
C THR A 548 -10.23 -15.73 7.32
N ILE A 549 -9.55 -15.64 8.48
CA ILE A 549 -10.06 -16.10 9.79
C ILE A 549 -11.46 -15.57 10.14
N ASP A 550 -11.81 -14.39 9.62
CA ASP A 550 -13.14 -13.79 9.74
C ASP A 550 -14.28 -14.64 9.19
N CYS A 551 -14.01 -15.48 8.20
CA CYS A 551 -14.98 -16.43 7.67
C CYS A 551 -15.31 -17.50 8.72
N VAL A 552 -14.34 -17.91 9.55
CA VAL A 552 -14.55 -18.85 10.65
C VAL A 552 -15.40 -18.19 11.74
N TYR A 553 -15.06 -16.96 12.15
CA TYR A 553 -15.84 -16.25 13.16
C TYR A 553 -17.29 -16.04 12.76
N ASP A 554 -17.54 -15.61 11.53
CA ASP A 554 -18.89 -15.41 11.03
C ASP A 554 -19.65 -16.72 10.83
N LEU A 555 -18.98 -17.79 10.41
CA LEU A 555 -19.59 -19.11 10.32
C LEU A 555 -20.05 -19.59 11.69
N LEU A 556 -19.17 -19.49 12.70
CA LEU A 556 -19.53 -19.86 14.08
C LEU A 556 -20.69 -19.04 14.59
N HIS A 557 -20.68 -17.74 14.32
CA HIS A 557 -21.77 -16.83 14.69
C HIS A 557 -23.09 -17.20 14.01
N MET A 558 -23.06 -17.45 12.70
CA MET A 558 -24.21 -17.94 11.92
C MET A 558 -24.77 -19.26 12.47
N MET A 559 -23.89 -20.13 12.95
CA MET A 559 -24.22 -21.45 13.49
C MET A 559 -24.56 -21.44 14.98
N GLY A 560 -24.52 -20.27 15.63
CA GLY A 560 -24.80 -20.12 17.06
C GLY A 560 -23.78 -20.82 17.96
N ARG A 561 -22.50 -20.86 17.53
CA ARG A 561 -21.39 -21.54 18.19
C ARG A 561 -20.22 -20.61 18.52
N ASP A 562 -20.53 -19.40 18.99
CA ASP A 562 -19.52 -18.45 19.48
C ASP A 562 -18.80 -18.93 20.75
N ASP A 563 -19.19 -20.09 21.31
CA ASP A 563 -18.50 -20.78 22.39
C ASP A 563 -17.18 -21.43 21.97
N ILE A 564 -16.97 -21.69 20.67
CA ILE A 564 -15.79 -22.39 20.18
C ILE A 564 -14.61 -21.41 20.01
N PRO A 565 -13.50 -21.59 20.75
CA PRO A 565 -12.28 -20.82 20.53
C PRO A 565 -11.66 -21.12 19.17
N VAL A 566 -11.10 -20.09 18.54
CA VAL A 566 -10.36 -20.20 17.29
C VAL A 566 -8.94 -19.68 17.57
N GLY A 567 -7.94 -20.49 17.29
CA GLY A 567 -6.52 -20.09 17.34
C GLY A 567 -6.00 -19.84 15.94
N LEU A 568 -5.21 -18.78 15.76
CA LEU A 568 -4.48 -18.50 14.54
C LEU A 568 -3.02 -18.94 14.73
N GLY A 569 -2.51 -19.75 13.80
CA GLY A 569 -1.11 -20.17 13.76
C GLY A 569 -0.18 -19.10 13.20
N ASP A 570 1.12 -19.34 13.30
CA ASP A 570 2.14 -18.39 12.83
C ASP A 570 2.12 -18.18 11.31
N GLY A 571 2.63 -17.02 10.88
CA GLY A 571 2.70 -16.62 9.46
C GLY A 571 3.76 -17.34 8.63
N PHE A 572 4.57 -18.21 9.24
CA PHE A 572 5.59 -19.02 8.56
C PHE A 572 5.58 -20.46 9.10
N ALA A 573 5.90 -21.45 8.27
CA ALA A 573 6.00 -22.82 8.75
C ALA A 573 7.18 -22.98 9.73
N MET A 574 7.14 -24.05 10.53
CA MET A 574 8.26 -24.40 11.43
C MET A 574 9.59 -24.44 10.65
N ASN A 575 10.64 -23.82 11.22
CA ASN A 575 11.97 -23.64 10.64
C ASN A 575 12.06 -22.73 9.39
N GLN A 576 11.01 -22.02 9.01
CA GLN A 576 11.11 -20.95 8.02
C GLN A 576 11.38 -19.58 8.66
N SER A 577 11.11 -19.42 9.96
CA SER A 577 11.42 -18.19 10.68
C SER A 577 12.92 -17.99 10.89
N ASP A 578 13.37 -16.73 10.85
CA ASP A 578 14.75 -16.34 11.14
C ASP A 578 15.05 -16.60 12.62
N THR A 579 16.23 -17.15 12.90
CA THR A 579 16.62 -17.54 14.25
C THR A 579 16.85 -16.36 15.20
N VAL A 580 17.11 -15.16 14.66
CA VAL A 580 17.34 -13.93 15.43
C VAL A 580 16.06 -13.09 15.47
N PHE A 581 15.32 -13.03 14.37
CA PHE A 581 14.05 -12.30 14.25
C PHE A 581 12.94 -13.24 13.77
N SER A 582 12.38 -14.04 14.68
CA SER A 582 11.37 -15.06 14.33
C SER A 582 10.08 -14.49 13.72
N ALA A 583 9.86 -13.18 13.89
CA ALA A 583 8.84 -12.38 13.22
C ALA A 583 9.04 -12.25 11.69
N VAL A 584 10.13 -12.77 11.13
CA VAL A 584 10.36 -12.84 9.69
C VAL A 584 10.76 -14.26 9.32
N GLY A 585 10.36 -14.72 8.14
CA GLY A 585 10.78 -16.00 7.60
C GLY A 585 10.91 -16.02 6.08
N ASP A 586 11.27 -17.20 5.55
CA ASP A 586 11.33 -17.45 4.11
C ASP A 586 9.99 -17.94 3.55
N CYS A 587 9.74 -17.72 2.26
CA CYS A 587 8.51 -18.18 1.58
C CYS A 587 8.68 -19.53 0.87
N ARG A 588 9.59 -20.40 1.32
CA ARG A 588 9.92 -21.68 0.65
C ARG A 588 8.70 -22.55 0.36
N TYR A 589 7.84 -22.79 1.35
CA TYR A 589 6.69 -23.70 1.18
C TYR A 589 5.48 -23.05 0.49
N SER A 590 5.38 -21.72 0.44
CA SER A 590 4.29 -21.04 -0.27
C SER A 590 4.22 -21.42 -1.77
N LYS A 591 5.34 -21.89 -2.34
CA LYS A 591 5.45 -22.29 -3.73
C LYS A 591 4.76 -23.60 -4.08
N VAL A 592 4.44 -24.43 -3.08
CA VAL A 592 3.73 -25.70 -3.32
C VAL A 592 2.24 -25.51 -3.50
N ILE A 593 1.73 -24.34 -3.13
CA ILE A 593 0.32 -24.00 -3.25
C ILE A 593 0.08 -23.62 -4.71
N PRO A 594 -0.81 -24.34 -5.42
CA PRO A 594 -1.17 -23.98 -6.77
C PRO A 594 -1.72 -22.57 -6.75
N GLN A 595 -1.02 -21.66 -7.41
CA GLN A 595 -1.52 -20.30 -7.58
C GLN A 595 -2.56 -20.30 -8.70
N GLY A 596 -3.73 -19.74 -8.40
CA GLY A 596 -4.75 -19.49 -9.41
C GLY A 596 -4.32 -18.39 -10.38
N SER A 597 -5.21 -18.01 -11.31
CA SER A 597 -4.98 -16.90 -12.24
C SER A 597 -4.67 -15.55 -11.58
N GLY A 598 -5.07 -15.39 -10.31
CA GLY A 598 -4.88 -14.25 -9.43
C GLY A 598 -4.00 -14.57 -8.22
N GLY A 599 -2.95 -15.39 -8.46
CA GLY A 599 -1.91 -15.68 -7.47
C GLY A 599 -2.43 -16.40 -6.23
N TYR A 600 -1.87 -16.03 -5.08
CA TYR A 600 -2.26 -16.63 -3.80
C TYR A 600 -3.67 -16.21 -3.36
N LEU A 601 -4.13 -15.01 -3.73
CA LEU A 601 -5.50 -14.56 -3.43
C LEU A 601 -6.57 -15.34 -4.20
N ASP A 602 -6.29 -15.79 -5.42
CA ASP A 602 -7.22 -16.66 -6.16
C ASP A 602 -7.27 -18.08 -5.60
N SER A 603 -6.16 -18.53 -4.99
CA SER A 603 -6.12 -19.81 -4.27
C SER A 603 -6.93 -19.75 -2.98
N ASP A 604 -6.99 -18.59 -2.33
CA ASP A 604 -7.87 -18.32 -1.21
C ASP A 604 -9.31 -18.08 -1.68
N THR A 605 -9.99 -19.18 -2.01
CA THR A 605 -11.39 -19.16 -2.47
C THR A 605 -12.40 -18.70 -1.42
N LEU A 606 -12.02 -18.60 -0.15
CA LEU A 606 -12.87 -18.08 0.93
C LEU A 606 -12.69 -16.58 1.13
N TYR A 607 -11.66 -16.00 0.50
CA TYR A 607 -11.39 -14.58 0.61
C TYR A 607 -12.58 -13.74 0.13
N GLY A 608 -12.99 -12.77 0.95
CA GLY A 608 -14.15 -11.91 0.67
C GLY A 608 -15.51 -12.54 0.99
N LEU A 609 -15.60 -13.87 1.24
CA LEU A 609 -16.84 -14.52 1.66
C LEU A 609 -17.38 -13.94 2.97
N ALA A 610 -16.48 -13.46 3.83
CA ALA A 610 -16.74 -12.69 5.04
C ALA A 610 -17.77 -11.55 4.86
N ARG A 611 -17.88 -10.95 3.66
CA ARG A 611 -18.86 -9.88 3.37
C ARG A 611 -20.29 -10.40 3.13
N SER A 612 -20.45 -11.71 2.93
CA SER A 612 -21.72 -12.40 2.67
C SER A 612 -22.25 -13.18 3.87
N LEU A 613 -21.48 -13.26 4.96
CA LEU A 613 -21.85 -13.96 6.20
C LEU A 613 -22.29 -12.95 7.28
N PRO A 614 -23.07 -13.38 8.30
CA PRO A 614 -23.46 -12.49 9.39
C PRO A 614 -22.24 -12.13 10.23
N ARG A 615 -22.09 -10.83 10.46
CA ARG A 615 -20.91 -10.26 11.08
C ARG A 615 -20.79 -10.62 12.56
N SER A 616 -19.81 -11.45 12.91
CA SER A 616 -19.51 -11.81 14.29
C SER A 616 -18.93 -10.62 15.07
N PRO A 617 -19.34 -10.40 16.34
CA PRO A 617 -18.68 -9.46 17.24
C PRO A 617 -17.20 -9.79 17.49
N ARG A 618 -16.79 -11.05 17.27
CA ARG A 618 -15.40 -11.53 17.44
C ARG A 618 -14.41 -10.92 16.47
N ARG A 619 -14.88 -10.26 15.40
CA ARG A 619 -14.01 -9.61 14.40
C ARG A 619 -13.31 -8.35 14.91
N ILE A 620 -13.77 -7.81 16.04
CA ILE A 620 -13.37 -6.50 16.57
C ILE A 620 -12.27 -6.62 17.62
N TYR A 621 -12.07 -7.82 18.19
CA TYR A 621 -11.25 -8.06 19.37
C TYR A 621 -10.09 -9.01 19.10
#